data_AF-A0A522UQF9-F1
#
_entry.id   AF-A0A522UQF9-F1
#
_cell.length_a   1.000
_cell.length_b   1.000
_cell.length_c   1.000
_cell.angle_alpha   90.00
_cell.angle_beta   90.00
_cell.angle_gamma   90.00
#
_symmetry.space_group_name_H-M   'P 1'
#
loop_
_entity.id
_entity.type
_entity.pdbx_description
1 polymer ?
#
loop_
_entity_poly.entity_id
_entity_poly.type
_entity_poly.pdbx_seq_one_letter_code
_entity_poly.pdbx_strand_id
1 'polypeptide(L)' 'MNYFDSNLIIYEIISEYKVLPRDAIHAATAFIAGAEMVFSEDRDFDGMKGLKRKWKK' A
#
# COMPACT_ATOMS: atom_id res chain seq x y z
N MET A 1 -10.60 9.73 -8.90
CA MET A 1 -10.68 9.37 -7.48
C MET A 1 -11.17 10.57 -6.72
N ASN A 2 -12.35 10.52 -6.11
CA ASN A 2 -12.72 11.55 -5.14
C ASN A 2 -12.07 11.19 -3.78
N TYR A 3 -12.02 12.12 -2.83
CA TYR A 3 -11.42 11.91 -1.50
C TYR A 3 -12.08 10.76 -0.70
N PHE A 4 -13.35 10.45 -1.00
CA PHE A 4 -14.10 9.39 -0.34
C PHE A 4 -13.59 8.02 -0.76
N ASP A 5 -13.32 7.82 -2.05
CA ASP A 5 -12.81 6.55 -2.60
C ASP A 5 -11.42 6.19 -2.04
N SER A 6 -10.56 7.18 -1.80
CA SER A 6 -9.23 6.95 -1.23
C SER A 6 -9.27 6.51 0.23
N ASN A 7 -10.18 7.06 1.03
CA ASN A 7 -10.30 6.70 2.44
C ASN A 7 -10.82 5.28 2.64
N LEU A 8 -11.71 4.82 1.76
CA LEU A 8 -12.22 3.45 1.80
C LEU A 8 -11.10 2.43 1.54
N ILE A 9 -10.31 2.64 0.48
CA ILE A 9 -9.14 1.77 0.17
C ILE A 9 -8.14 1.74 1.32
N ILE A 10 -7.84 2.89 1.94
CA ILE A 10 -6.90 2.95 3.06
C ILE A 10 -7.42 2.10 4.24
N TYR A 11 -8.71 2.22 4.57
CA TYR A 11 -9.32 1.43 5.64
C TYR A 11 -9.29 -0.08 5.35
N GLU A 12 -9.57 -0.48 4.10
CA GLU A 12 -9.47 -1.87 3.65
C GLU A 12 -8.04 -2.42 3.81
N ILE A 13 -7.03 -1.66 3.38
CA ILE A 13 -5.62 -2.05 3.50
C ILE A 13 -5.19 -2.21 4.97
N ILE A 14 -5.56 -1.26 5.85
CA ILE A 14 -5.28 -1.37 7.28
C ILE A 14 -5.94 -2.62 7.86
N SER A 15 -7.19 -2.89 7.46
CA SER A 15 -7.98 -4.00 7.98
C SER A 15 -7.45 -5.36 7.54
N GLU A 16 -7.02 -5.48 6.28
CA GLU A 16 -6.50 -6.72 5.68
C GLU A 16 -5.06 -7.00 6.11
N TYR A 17 -4.17 -6.01 5.99
CA TYR A 17 -2.73 -6.20 6.16
C TYR A 17 -2.20 -5.82 7.55
N LYS A 18 -3.05 -5.24 8.41
CA LYS A 18 -2.70 -4.82 9.78
C LYS A 18 -1.50 -3.86 9.84
N VAL A 19 -1.33 -3.06 8.79
CA VAL A 19 -0.28 -2.04 8.69
C VAL A 19 -0.73 -0.73 9.32
N LEU A 20 0.23 0.14 9.62
CA LEU A 20 -0.05 1.47 10.14
C LEU A 20 -0.69 2.35 9.05
N PRO A 21 -1.48 3.38 9.42
CA PRO A 21 -2.16 4.24 8.46
C PRO A 21 -1.24 4.87 7.40
N ARG A 22 -0.02 5.22 7.78
CA ARG A 22 1.00 5.76 6.85
C ARG A 22 1.32 4.77 5.74
N ASP A 23 1.54 3.51 6.07
CA ASP A 23 1.97 2.51 5.10
C ASP A 23 0.79 2.06 4.23
N ALA A 24 -0.44 2.10 4.79
CA ALA A 24 -1.67 1.97 4.03
C ALA A 24 -1.86 3.09 2.99
N ILE A 25 -1.51 4.34 3.33
CA ILE A 25 -1.54 5.47 2.37
C ILE A 25 -0.56 5.21 1.21
N HIS A 26 0.68 4.78 1.51
CA HIS A 26 1.66 4.45 0.46
C HIS A 26 1.14 3.33 -0.47
N ALA A 27 0.60 2.26 0.10
CA ALA A 27 0.03 1.15 -0.66
C ALA A 27 -1.19 1.60 -1.49
N ALA A 28 -2.10 2.38 -0.91
CA ALA A 28 -3.26 2.93 -1.60
C ALA A 28 -2.83 3.78 -2.81
N THR A 29 -1.84 4.66 -2.63
CA THR A 29 -1.29 5.46 -3.74
C THR A 29 -0.72 4.57 -4.83
N ALA A 30 0.04 3.53 -4.48
CA ALA A 30 0.59 2.60 -5.45
C ALA A 30 -0.51 1.87 -6.24
N PHE A 31 -1.53 1.34 -5.58
CA PHE A 31 -2.66 0.67 -6.24
C PHE A 31 -3.45 1.61 -7.16
N ILE A 32 -3.75 2.83 -6.71
CA ILE A 32 -4.47 3.83 -7.51
C ILE A 32 -3.67 4.23 -8.74
N ALA A 33 -2.34 4.33 -8.61
CA ALA A 33 -1.44 4.61 -9.72
C ALA A 33 -1.21 3.40 -10.65
N GLY A 34 -1.76 2.22 -10.32
CA GLY A 34 -1.52 0.98 -11.05
C GLY A 34 -0.09 0.46 -10.92
N ALA A 35 0.62 0.85 -9.86
CA ALA A 35 1.98 0.41 -9.62
C ALA A 35 2.00 -1.03 -9.07
N GLU A 36 2.78 -1.90 -9.71
CA GLU A 36 2.98 -3.28 -9.27
C GLU A 36 4.14 -3.44 -8.27
N MET A 37 4.91 -2.36 -8.05
CA MET A 37 6.16 -2.41 -7.30
C MET A 37 6.34 -1.19 -6.39
N VAL A 38 6.80 -1.44 -5.18
CA VAL A 38 7.23 -0.41 -4.23
C VAL A 38 8.71 -0.61 -3.88
N PHE A 39 9.49 0.47 -3.92
CA PHE A 39 10.87 0.47 -3.44
C PHE A 39 10.89 0.98 -2.00
N SER A 40 11.14 0.07 -1.05
CA SER A 40 11.15 0.40 0.37
C SER A 40 12.00 -0.60 1.16
N GLU A 41 12.72 -0.09 2.17
CA GLU A 41 13.36 -0.93 3.20
C GLU A 41 12.34 -1.67 4.06
N ASP A 42 11.15 -1.08 4.20
CA ASP A 42 10.08 -1.54 5.09
C ASP A 42 9.49 -2.86 4.62
N ARG A 43 9.63 -3.90 5.43
CA ARG A 43 9.18 -5.25 5.09
C ARG A 43 7.68 -5.44 5.24
N ASP A 44 6.95 -4.48 5.79
CA ASP A 44 5.50 -4.57 5.95
C ASP A 44 4.76 -4.68 4.60
N PHE A 45 5.40 -4.27 3.49
CA PHE A 45 4.87 -4.44 2.14
C PHE A 45 5.05 -5.85 1.54
N ASP A 46 5.87 -6.73 2.14
CA ASP A 46 6.16 -8.07 1.56
C ASP A 46 4.92 -8.97 1.49
N GLY A 47 3.92 -8.73 2.34
CA GLY A 47 2.67 -9.49 2.38
C GLY A 47 1.55 -8.98 1.47
N MET A 48 1.72 -7.85 0.79
CA MET A 48 0.64 -7.18 0.05
C MET A 48 0.38 -7.82 -1.31
N LYS A 49 -0.83 -8.36 -1.49
CA LYS A 49 -1.22 -8.97 -2.77
C LYS A 49 -1.32 -7.88 -3.85
N GLY A 50 -0.65 -8.11 -4.98
CA GLY A 50 -0.65 -7.17 -6.11
C GLY A 50 0.39 -6.05 -6.00
N LEU A 51 1.14 -5.95 -4.90
CA LEU A 51 2.21 -4.96 -4.73
C LEU A 51 3.51 -5.67 -4.30
N LYS A 52 4.49 -5.75 -5.20
CA LYS A 52 5.79 -6.38 -4.90
C LYS A 52 6.74 -5.38 -4.27
N ARG A 53 7.36 -5.74 -3.15
CA ARG A 53 8.44 -4.93 -2.58
C ARG A 53 9.79 -5.23 -3.25
N LYS A 54 10.59 -4.20 -3.50
CA LYS A 54 12.03 -4.31 -3.74
C LYS A 54 12.80 -3.39 -2.82
N TRP A 55 14.02 -3.80 -2.49
CA TRP A 55 15.01 -2.95 -1.86
C TRP A 55 16.37 -3.24 -2.48
N LYS A 56 17.08 -2.20 -2.91
CA LYS A 56 18.45 -2.33 -3.39
C LYS A 56 19.37 -1.99 -2.23
N LYS A 57 20.20 -2.95 -1.82
CA LYS A 57 21.32 -2.71 -0.91
C LYS A 57 22.39 -1.86 -1.57
#